data_AF-A0A2Z4WFI4-F1
#
_entry.id   AF-A0A2Z4WFI4-F1
#
_cell.length_a   1.000
_cell.length_b   1.000
_cell.length_c   1.000
_cell.angle_alpha   90.00
_cell.angle_beta   90.00
_cell.angle_gamma   90.00
#
_symmetry.space_group_name_H-M   'P 1'
#
loop_
_entity.id
_entity.type
_entity.pdbx_description
1 polymer ?
#
loop_
_entity_poly.entity_id
_entity_poly.type
_entity_poly.pdbx_seq_one_letter_code
_entity_poly.pdbx_strand_id
1 'polypeptide(L)'
;MSKLKEKEIDYIVETYKELKSIRKTAKKTGFSYTTVNRYVIDISSLDPRSRYFKNTVLKIDLNSGEVIGKYFKPAHAAKELGINPAEICRCLKGELKQAGGFSWRWEKDIT
;
A
#
# COMPACT_ATOMS: atom_id res chain seq x y z
N MET A 1 -22.91 15.06 -7.82
CA MET A 1 -22.34 14.21 -8.90
C MET A 1 -23.31 13.09 -9.17
N SER A 2 -23.80 12.92 -10.40
CA SER A 2 -24.61 11.76 -10.76
C SER A 2 -23.79 10.48 -10.59
N LYS A 3 -24.38 9.43 -10.01
CA LYS A 3 -23.73 8.12 -9.95
C LYS A 3 -23.75 7.50 -11.35
N LEU A 4 -22.65 6.83 -11.73
CA LEU A 4 -22.62 6.04 -12.97
C LEU A 4 -23.65 4.92 -12.91
N LYS A 5 -24.14 4.51 -14.09
CA LYS A 5 -24.99 3.34 -14.24
C LYS A 5 -24.15 2.09 -13.97
N GLU A 6 -24.79 1.03 -13.50
CA GLU A 6 -24.16 -0.26 -13.18
C GLU A 6 -23.29 -0.79 -14.33
N LYS A 7 -23.83 -0.80 -15.56
CA LYS A 7 -23.10 -1.22 -16.77
C LYS A 7 -21.79 -0.44 -17.02
N GLU A 8 -21.74 0.83 -16.65
CA GLU A 8 -20.52 1.64 -16.82
C GLU A 8 -19.49 1.30 -15.75
N ILE A 9 -19.93 1.00 -14.53
CA ILE A 9 -19.08 0.55 -13.43
C ILE A 9 -18.48 -0.81 -13.78
N ASP A 10 -19.29 -1.74 -14.26
CA ASP A 10 -18.84 -3.08 -14.68
C ASP A 10 -17.79 -2.98 -15.78
N TYR A 11 -18.03 -2.14 -16.79
CA TYR A 11 -17.06 -1.92 -17.86
C TYR A 11 -15.71 -1.38 -17.34
N ILE A 12 -15.74 -0.45 -16.37
CA ILE A 12 -14.51 0.04 -15.71
C ILE A 12 -13.79 -1.09 -14.97
N VAL A 13 -14.53 -1.86 -14.18
CA VAL A 13 -13.98 -2.90 -13.31
C VAL A 13 -13.37 -4.03 -14.12
N GLU A 14 -14.06 -4.54 -15.13
CA GLU A 14 -13.55 -5.61 -16.00
C GLU A 14 -12.32 -5.15 -16.80
N THR A 15 -12.36 -3.93 -17.36
CA THR A 15 -11.20 -3.35 -18.04
C THR A 15 -10.00 -3.20 -17.08
N TYR A 16 -10.23 -2.88 -15.80
CA TYR A 16 -9.16 -2.84 -14.80
C TYR A 16 -8.62 -4.23 -14.47
N LYS A 17 -9.46 -5.25 -14.33
CA LYS A 17 -9.02 -6.63 -14.07
C LYS A 17 -8.08 -7.13 -15.16
N GLU A 18 -8.36 -6.79 -16.42
CA GLU A 18 -7.49 -7.10 -17.57
C GLU A 18 -6.18 -6.29 -17.56
N LEU A 19 -6.26 -4.98 -17.43
CA LEU A 19 -5.11 -4.09 -17.62
C LEU A 19 -4.23 -3.89 -16.38
N LYS A 20 -4.79 -4.16 -15.19
CA LYS A 20 -4.18 -3.96 -13.85
C LYS A 20 -3.48 -2.61 -13.69
N SER A 21 -4.03 -1.57 -14.30
CA SER A 21 -3.45 -0.22 -14.29
C SER A 21 -4.55 0.83 -14.45
N ILE A 22 -4.78 1.62 -13.39
CA ILE A 22 -5.80 2.68 -13.36
C ILE A 22 -5.63 3.65 -14.53
N ARG A 23 -4.39 4.00 -14.88
CA ARG A 23 -4.09 4.91 -16.00
C ARG A 23 -4.46 4.29 -17.35
N LYS A 24 -4.11 3.01 -17.58
CA LYS A 24 -4.46 2.33 -18.84
C LYS A 24 -5.97 2.12 -18.93
N THR A 25 -6.62 1.78 -17.82
CA THR A 25 -8.08 1.65 -17.74
C THR A 25 -8.76 2.98 -18.08
N ALA A 26 -8.35 4.10 -17.47
CA ALA A 26 -8.89 5.42 -17.81
C ALA A 26 -8.75 5.77 -19.30
N LYS A 27 -7.58 5.47 -19.89
CA LYS A 27 -7.35 5.67 -21.32
C LYS A 27 -8.26 4.79 -22.19
N LYS A 28 -8.48 3.53 -21.79
CA LYS A 28 -9.27 2.55 -22.55
C LYS A 28 -10.76 2.81 -22.46
N THR A 29 -11.26 3.15 -21.28
CA THR A 29 -12.70 3.33 -21.03
C THR A 29 -13.20 4.74 -21.33
N GLY A 30 -12.28 5.71 -21.45
CA GLY A 30 -12.60 7.13 -21.66
C GLY A 30 -13.03 7.86 -20.39
N PHE A 31 -13.18 7.17 -19.26
CA PHE A 31 -13.48 7.81 -17.98
C PHE A 31 -12.24 8.47 -17.38
N SER A 32 -12.46 9.55 -16.62
CA SER A 32 -11.37 10.24 -15.93
C SER A 32 -10.62 9.31 -14.97
N TYR A 33 -9.33 9.60 -14.74
CA TYR A 33 -8.52 8.84 -13.78
C TYR A 33 -9.18 8.79 -12.40
N THR A 34 -9.76 9.89 -11.92
CA THR A 34 -10.40 9.96 -10.60
C THR A 34 -11.67 9.12 -10.54
N THR A 35 -12.45 9.10 -11.62
CA THR A 35 -13.61 8.21 -11.77
C THR A 35 -13.17 6.75 -11.72
N VAL A 36 -12.23 6.34 -12.56
CA VAL A 36 -11.74 4.96 -12.57
C VAL A 36 -11.20 4.57 -11.20
N ASN A 37 -10.32 5.41 -10.62
CA ASN A 37 -9.73 5.16 -9.31
C ASN A 37 -10.78 4.92 -8.24
N ARG A 38 -11.88 5.70 -8.22
CA ARG A 38 -12.97 5.54 -7.26
C ARG A 38 -13.57 4.14 -7.26
N TYR A 39 -13.75 3.52 -8.43
CA TYR A 39 -14.43 2.23 -8.57
C TYR A 39 -13.51 1.02 -8.48
N VAL A 40 -12.19 1.22 -8.61
CA VAL A 40 -11.22 0.11 -8.62
C VAL A 40 -10.23 0.15 -7.47
N ILE A 41 -10.32 1.14 -6.56
CA ILE A 41 -9.37 1.29 -5.45
C ILE A 41 -9.32 0.06 -4.55
N ASP A 42 -10.47 -0.53 -4.23
CA ASP A 42 -10.55 -1.71 -3.37
C ASP A 42 -9.83 -2.90 -4.02
N ILE A 43 -10.14 -3.16 -5.30
CA ILE A 43 -9.48 -4.20 -6.10
C ILE A 43 -7.98 -3.92 -6.23
N SER A 44 -7.61 -2.66 -6.49
CA SER A 44 -6.22 -2.24 -6.62
C SER A 44 -5.45 -2.44 -5.33
N SER A 45 -6.08 -2.18 -4.18
CA SER A 45 -5.44 -2.29 -2.87
C SER A 45 -5.05 -3.73 -2.49
N LEU A 46 -5.54 -4.73 -3.22
CA LEU A 46 -5.17 -6.14 -3.05
C LEU A 46 -3.84 -6.50 -3.74
N ASP A 47 -3.39 -5.74 -4.74
CA ASP A 47 -2.12 -6.00 -5.43
C ASP A 47 -0.95 -5.40 -4.64
N PRO A 48 0.07 -6.18 -4.22
CA PRO A 48 1.25 -5.66 -3.51
C PRO A 48 2.00 -4.53 -4.23
N ARG A 49 1.88 -4.42 -5.56
CA ARG A 49 2.48 -3.35 -6.37
C ARG A 49 1.67 -2.06 -6.35
N SER A 50 0.43 -2.11 -5.87
CA SER A 50 -0.43 -0.94 -5.80
C SER A 50 0.06 0.05 -4.74
N ARG A 51 -0.02 1.34 -5.06
CA ARG A 51 0.18 2.40 -4.07
C ARG A 51 -0.82 2.33 -2.91
N TYR A 52 -1.99 1.72 -3.13
CA TYR A 52 -3.05 1.58 -2.13
C TYR A 52 -2.89 0.33 -1.26
N PHE A 53 -1.97 -0.58 -1.62
CA PHE A 53 -1.69 -1.75 -0.79
C PHE A 53 -1.18 -1.34 0.59
N LYS A 54 -1.78 -1.96 1.61
CA LYS A 54 -1.41 -1.75 3.02
C LYS A 54 -0.17 -2.60 3.33
N ASN A 55 0.99 -1.99 3.15
CA ASN A 55 2.29 -2.55 3.52
C ASN A 55 2.54 -2.27 5.00
N THR A 56 1.73 -2.85 5.88
CA THR A 56 1.80 -2.59 7.31
C THR A 56 3.12 -3.11 7.89
N VAL A 57 3.76 -2.27 8.69
CA VAL A 57 5.01 -2.59 9.38
C VAL A 57 4.83 -2.44 10.87
N LEU A 58 5.52 -3.30 11.59
CA LEU A 58 5.56 -3.34 13.04
C LEU A 58 6.90 -2.78 13.51
N LYS A 59 6.83 -1.87 14.47
CA LYS A 59 7.97 -1.32 15.20
C LYS A 59 8.17 -2.18 16.44
N ILE A 60 9.35 -2.75 16.58
CA ILE A 60 9.67 -3.73 17.61
C ILE A 60 10.79 -3.18 18.49
N ASP A 61 10.61 -3.26 19.81
CA ASP A 61 11.65 -2.92 20.77
C ASP A 61 12.83 -3.90 20.65
N LEU A 62 14.06 -3.39 20.65
CA LEU A 62 15.24 -4.23 20.46
C LEU A 62 15.59 -5.07 21.70
N ASN A 63 15.17 -4.64 22.89
CA ASN A 63 15.51 -5.31 24.13
C ASN A 63 14.48 -6.36 24.50
N SER A 64 13.18 -6.01 24.46
CA SER A 64 12.10 -6.92 24.80
C SER A 64 11.64 -7.79 23.63
N GLY A 65 11.84 -7.33 22.38
CA GLY A 65 11.28 -7.98 21.20
C GLY A 65 9.77 -7.77 21.03
N GLU A 66 9.17 -6.90 21.83
CA GLU A 66 7.73 -6.63 21.78
C GLU A 66 7.37 -5.64 20.67
N VAL A 67 6.17 -5.82 20.09
CA VAL A 67 5.60 -4.86 19.15
C VAL A 67 5.13 -3.63 19.92
N ILE A 68 5.81 -2.51 19.72
CA ILE A 68 5.54 -1.23 20.39
C ILE A 68 4.94 -0.18 19.44
N GLY A 69 4.66 -0.56 18.20
CA GLY A 69 4.01 0.32 17.23
C GLY A 69 3.63 -0.38 15.94
N LYS A 70 2.65 0.19 15.25
CA LYS A 70 2.11 -0.32 13.99
C LYS A 70 1.86 0.83 13.01
N TYR A 71 2.34 0.69 11.79
CA TYR A 71 2.28 1.74 10.77
C TYR A 71 1.82 1.18 9.44
N PHE A 72 0.87 1.85 8.78
CA PHE A 72 0.31 1.36 7.51
C PHE A 72 1.32 1.28 6.36
N LYS A 73 2.41 2.06 6.43
CA LYS A 73 3.51 2.05 5.45
C LYS A 73 4.85 2.43 6.14
N PRO A 74 5.99 1.92 5.64
CA PRO A 74 7.32 2.34 6.10
C PRO A 74 7.53 3.86 6.04
N ALA A 75 7.02 4.51 4.98
CA ALA A 75 7.14 5.96 4.82
C ALA A 75 6.39 6.76 5.90
N HIS A 76 5.31 6.20 6.46
CA HIS A 76 4.58 6.85 7.56
C HIS A 76 5.42 6.81 8.85
N ALA A 77 5.95 5.63 9.18
CA ALA A 77 6.86 5.44 10.31
C ALA A 77 8.11 6.34 10.19
N ALA A 78 8.74 6.36 9.02
CA ALA A 78 9.90 7.20 8.73
C ALA A 78 9.63 8.68 8.99
N LYS A 79 8.50 9.20 8.48
CA LYS A 79 8.11 10.60 8.66
C LYS A 79 7.83 10.93 10.12
N GLU A 80 7.11 10.06 10.82
CA GLU A 80 6.72 10.29 12.22
C GLU A 80 7.91 10.22 13.17
N LEU A 81 8.85 9.29 12.94
CA LEU A 81 10.00 9.05 13.80
C LEU A 81 11.27 9.80 13.37
N GLY A 82 11.24 10.51 12.24
CA GLY A 82 12.43 11.17 11.68
C GLY A 82 13.51 10.20 11.21
N ILE A 83 13.13 8.98 10.79
CA ILE A 83 14.06 7.92 10.37
C ILE A 83 14.13 7.89 8.84
N ASN A 84 15.30 7.53 8.28
CA ASN A 84 15.42 7.32 6.84
C ASN A 84 14.53 6.12 6.40
N PRO A 85 13.55 6.32 5.49
CA PRO A 85 12.69 5.22 5.04
C PRO A 85 13.46 4.10 4.35
N ALA A 86 14.63 4.38 3.75
CA ALA A 86 15.48 3.37 3.16
C ALA A 86 16.03 2.40 4.22
N GLU A 87 16.40 2.88 5.41
CA GLU A 87 16.89 2.02 6.50
C GLU A 87 15.80 1.10 7.01
N ILE A 88 14.58 1.61 7.21
CA ILE A 88 13.42 0.78 7.57
C ILE A 88 13.21 -0.31 6.51
N CYS A 89 13.24 0.04 5.22
CA CYS A 89 13.12 -0.94 4.13
C CYS A 89 14.24 -1.99 4.13
N ARG A 90 15.48 -1.59 4.46
CA ARG A 90 16.61 -2.53 4.58
C ARG A 90 16.45 -3.46 5.78
N CYS A 91 15.90 -2.98 6.91
CA CYS A 91 15.52 -3.85 8.03
C CYS A 91 14.46 -4.86 7.62
N LEU A 92 13.43 -4.43 6.91
CA LEU A 92 12.35 -5.30 6.44
C LEU A 92 12.82 -6.37 5.45
N LYS A 93 13.95 -6.15 4.76
CA LYS A 93 14.62 -7.13 3.90
C LYS A 93 15.64 -8.01 4.66
N GLY A 94 15.89 -7.72 5.93
CA GLY A 94 16.91 -8.41 6.74
C GLY A 94 18.35 -7.93 6.48
N GLU A 95 18.56 -6.87 5.72
CA GLU A 95 19.89 -6.31 5.43
C GLU A 95 20.46 -5.50 6.60
N LEU A 96 19.59 -4.91 7.42
CA LEU A 96 19.96 -4.16 8.63
C LEU A 96 19.25 -4.76 9.84
N LYS A 97 19.93 -4.76 10.99
CA LYS A 97 19.34 -5.23 12.26
C LYS A 97 18.34 -4.24 12.85
N GLN A 98 18.56 -2.95 12.62
CA GLN A 98 17.75 -1.87 13.21
C GLN A 98 17.75 -0.62 12.32
N ALA A 99 16.72 0.20 12.48
CA ALA A 99 16.62 1.55 11.95
C ALA A 99 16.00 2.47 13.00
N GLY A 100 16.67 3.59 13.29
CA GLY A 100 16.26 4.53 14.34
C GLY A 100 16.15 3.94 15.74
N GLY A 101 16.94 2.90 16.07
CA GLY A 101 16.89 2.25 17.38
C GLY A 101 15.80 1.18 17.55
N PHE A 102 15.14 0.78 16.46
CA PHE A 102 14.06 -0.22 16.50
C PHE A 102 14.27 -1.32 15.46
N SER A 103 13.72 -2.50 15.74
CA SER A 103 13.57 -3.58 14.74
C SER A 103 12.27 -3.41 13.97
N TRP A 104 12.23 -3.90 12.73
CA TRP A 104 11.13 -3.71 11.81
C TRP A 104 10.76 -5.03 11.13
N ARG A 105 9.46 -5.37 11.13
CA ARG A 105 8.91 -6.55 10.45
C ARG A 105 7.65 -6.19 9.69
N TRP A 106 7.38 -6.91 8.61
CA TRP A 106 6.07 -6.85 7.96
C TRP A 106 5.05 -7.51 8.88
N GLU A 107 3.88 -6.89 9.03
CA GLU A 107 2.79 -7.49 9.83
C GLU A 107 2.40 -8.88 9.31
N LYS A 108 2.31 -9.01 7.98
CA LYS A 108 1.98 -10.26 7.29
C LYS A 108 2.96 -11.41 7.53
N ASP A 109 4.15 -11.15 8.05
CA ASP A 109 5.16 -12.19 8.31
C ASP A 109 5.08 -12.72 9.75
N ILE A 110 4.25 -12.10 10.62
CA ILE A 110 4.04 -12.52 12.02
C ILE A 110 2.75 -13.36 12.17
N THR A 111 1.96 -13.49 11.11
CA THR A 111 0.68 -14.22 11.11
C THR A 111 0.83 -15.60 10.47
#